data_AF-S9QFD9-F1
#
_entry.id   AF-S9QFD9-F1
#
_cell.length_a   1.000
_cell.length_b   1.000
_cell.length_c   1.000
_cell.angle_alpha   90.00
_cell.angle_beta   90.00
_cell.angle_gamma   90.00
#
_symmetry.space_group_name_H-M   'P 1'
#
loop_
_entity.id
_entity.type
_entity.pdbx_description
1 polymer ?
#
loop_
_entity_poly.entity_id
_entity_poly.type
_entity_poly.pdbx_seq_one_letter_code
_entity_poly.pdbx_strand_id
1 'polypeptide(L)'
;MQTPGHAVLNLALLGGHASPALAVPILVGAVLPDVPIAVLYLRERYVRGLSDERIWSESYQRPFWLNLIHGAHSLPLSLLGGVVALALGVAPLAAFFASVFLHALADFPLHVHDAHRHFLPFSQYRFISPISYWDVRYHGRAVALGEALLVLGVSAWLWPRVPGAARAGLAAVTVWYAINYWKSFPR
;
A
#
# COMPACT_ATOMS: atom_id res chain seq x y z
N MET A 1 -5.63 -1.20 -1.80
CA MET A 1 -5.18 -2.58 -1.52
C MET A 1 -4.71 -2.62 -0.07
N GLN A 2 -4.50 -3.78 0.55
CA GLN A 2 -3.96 -3.82 1.92
C GLN A 2 -2.42 -3.69 1.92
N THR A 3 -1.88 -2.87 2.82
CA THR A 3 -0.42 -2.58 2.96
C THR A 3 0.49 -3.81 2.85
N PRO A 4 0.20 -4.95 3.53
CA PRO A 4 1.08 -6.11 3.47
C PRO A 4 1.21 -6.70 2.07
N GLY A 5 0.17 -6.62 1.23
CA GLY A 5 0.25 -7.13 -0.12
C GLY A 5 1.06 -6.21 -1.04
N HIS A 6 1.05 -4.88 -0.83
CA HIS A 6 1.96 -3.98 -1.56
C HIS A 6 3.42 -4.40 -1.35
N ALA A 7 3.80 -4.74 -0.12
CA ALA A 7 5.14 -5.23 0.19
C ALA A 7 5.50 -6.51 -0.58
N VAL A 8 4.57 -7.48 -0.66
CA VAL A 8 4.76 -8.74 -1.40
C VAL A 8 4.88 -8.49 -2.90
N LEU A 9 3.97 -7.70 -3.48
CA LEU A 9 3.95 -7.41 -4.91
C LEU A 9 5.15 -6.57 -5.34
N ASN A 10 5.50 -5.53 -4.58
CA ASN A 10 6.63 -4.67 -4.91
C ASN A 10 7.95 -5.43 -4.81
N LEU A 11 8.12 -6.30 -3.81
CA LEU A 11 9.27 -7.20 -3.75
C LEU A 11 9.30 -8.17 -4.93
N ALA A 12 8.17 -8.68 -5.40
CA ALA A 12 8.16 -9.56 -6.55
C ALA A 12 8.53 -8.85 -7.86
N LEU A 13 7.95 -7.65 -8.07
CA LEU A 13 8.14 -6.87 -9.29
C LEU A 13 9.52 -6.22 -9.37
N LEU A 14 10.00 -5.66 -8.27
CA LEU A 14 11.28 -4.93 -8.23
C LEU A 14 12.43 -5.82 -7.75
N GLY A 15 12.16 -6.81 -6.89
CA GLY A 15 13.19 -7.66 -6.27
C GLY A 15 13.81 -8.69 -7.21
N GLY A 16 13.08 -9.15 -8.24
CA GLY A 16 13.56 -10.20 -9.16
C GLY A 16 14.84 -9.84 -9.95
N HIS A 17 15.13 -8.56 -10.12
CA HIS A 17 16.32 -8.05 -10.81
C HIS A 17 17.27 -7.29 -9.88
N ALA A 18 16.97 -7.24 -8.58
CA ALA A 18 17.59 -6.34 -7.64
C ALA A 18 18.57 -7.06 -6.71
N SER A 19 19.68 -6.38 -6.39
CA SER A 19 20.58 -6.79 -5.31
C SER A 19 19.80 -6.95 -3.99
N PRO A 20 20.16 -7.90 -3.11
CA PRO A 20 19.60 -8.00 -1.76
C PRO A 20 19.60 -6.67 -0.99
N ALA A 21 20.53 -5.77 -1.31
CA ALA A 21 20.62 -4.43 -0.74
C ALA A 21 19.40 -3.52 -1.05
N LEU A 22 18.63 -3.81 -2.10
CA LEU A 22 17.46 -3.02 -2.51
C LEU A 22 16.15 -3.51 -1.86
N ALA A 23 16.15 -4.68 -1.22
CA ALA A 23 14.95 -5.23 -0.61
C ALA A 23 14.36 -4.32 0.48
N VAL A 24 15.22 -3.73 1.32
CA VAL A 24 14.78 -2.80 2.38
C VAL A 24 14.17 -1.52 1.79
N PRO A 25 14.83 -0.77 0.88
CA PRO A 25 14.22 0.37 0.21
C PRO A 25 12.88 0.06 -0.45
N ILE A 26 12.76 -1.10 -1.12
CA ILE A 26 11.51 -1.54 -1.74
C ILE A 26 10.43 -1.74 -0.67
N LEU A 27 10.72 -2.47 0.40
CA LEU A 27 9.78 -2.71 1.49
C LEU A 27 9.34 -1.41 2.17
N VAL A 28 10.28 -0.51 2.43
CA VAL A 28 9.97 0.80 3.02
C VAL A 28 9.07 1.60 2.08
N GLY A 29 9.35 1.61 0.78
CA GLY A 29 8.51 2.32 -0.21
C GLY A 29 7.10 1.72 -0.36
N ALA A 30 6.93 0.43 -0.07
CA ALA A 30 5.63 -0.25 -0.11
C ALA A 30 4.78 -0.04 1.15
N VAL A 31 5.38 0.46 2.25
CA VAL A 31 4.69 0.64 3.53
C VAL A 31 4.54 2.11 3.89
N LEU A 32 5.55 2.93 3.57
CA LEU A 32 5.60 4.33 3.97
C LEU A 32 4.38 5.16 3.55
N PRO A 33 3.77 4.96 2.37
CA PRO A 33 2.58 5.71 1.97
C PRO A 33 1.40 5.60 2.95
N ASP A 34 1.24 4.44 3.60
CA ASP A 34 0.15 4.16 4.53
C ASP A 34 0.47 4.52 5.99
N VAL A 35 1.74 4.78 6.31
CA VAL A 35 2.17 5.13 7.69
C VAL A 35 1.37 6.30 8.27
N PRO A 36 1.07 7.39 7.54
CA PRO A 36 0.20 8.46 8.04
C PRO A 36 -1.19 7.96 8.50
N ILE A 37 -1.78 7.01 7.79
CA ILE A 37 -3.09 6.43 8.11
C ILE A 37 -2.98 5.61 9.39
N ALA A 38 -1.94 4.78 9.51
CA ALA A 38 -1.70 3.98 10.71
C ALA A 38 -1.45 4.86 11.95
N VAL A 39 -0.62 5.91 11.81
CA VAL A 39 -0.35 6.86 12.89
C VAL A 39 -1.62 7.59 13.32
N LEU A 40 -2.42 8.08 12.36
CA LEU A 40 -3.74 8.65 12.65
C LEU A 40 -4.60 7.68 13.44
N TYR A 41 -4.78 6.46 12.94
CA TYR A 41 -5.69 5.50 13.54
C TYR A 41 -5.26 5.15 14.97
N LEU A 42 -3.98 4.81 15.17
CA LEU A 42 -3.46 4.44 16.49
C LEU A 42 -3.59 5.60 17.50
N ARG A 43 -3.26 6.82 17.09
CA ARG A 43 -3.39 8.01 17.93
C ARG A 43 -4.85 8.25 18.33
N GLU A 44 -5.74 8.32 17.36
CA GLU A 44 -7.15 8.67 17.61
C GLU A 44 -7.87 7.57 18.39
N ARG A 45 -7.56 6.30 18.12
CA ARG A 45 -8.20 5.15 18.78
C ARG A 45 -7.74 4.93 20.21
N TYR A 46 -6.42 4.98 20.45
CA TYR A 46 -5.85 4.55 21.74
C TYR A 46 -5.45 5.69 22.66
N VAL A 47 -5.10 6.87 22.12
CA VAL A 47 -4.76 8.04 22.95
C VAL A 47 -6.00 8.91 23.19
N ARG A 48 -6.86 9.06 22.18
CA ARG A 48 -8.06 9.93 22.28
C ARG A 48 -9.36 9.17 22.51
N GLY A 49 -9.34 7.84 22.43
CA GLY A 49 -10.51 7.01 22.71
C GLY A 49 -11.67 7.21 21.74
N LEU A 50 -11.42 7.67 20.51
CA LEU A 50 -12.47 7.87 19.52
C LEU A 50 -12.97 6.53 18.95
N SER A 51 -14.25 6.47 18.57
CA SER A 51 -14.81 5.35 17.81
C SER A 51 -14.32 5.38 16.36
N ASP A 52 -14.23 4.20 15.74
CA ASP A 52 -13.78 4.06 14.35
C ASP A 52 -14.58 4.95 13.40
N GLU A 53 -15.91 5.02 13.58
CA GLU A 53 -16.77 5.92 12.80
C GLU A 53 -16.29 7.37 12.84
N ARG A 54 -16.01 7.92 14.02
CA ARG A 54 -15.51 9.29 14.17
C ARG A 54 -14.10 9.47 13.62
N ILE A 55 -13.25 8.45 13.74
CA ILE A 55 -11.89 8.49 13.18
C ILE A 55 -11.97 8.67 11.66
N TRP A 56 -12.78 7.87 10.97
CA TRP A 56 -12.85 7.87 9.50
C TRP A 56 -13.70 9.02 8.93
N SER A 57 -14.79 9.41 9.60
CA SER A 57 -15.69 10.49 9.16
C SER A 57 -15.22 11.89 9.53
N GLU A 58 -14.48 12.06 10.63
CA GLU A 58 -14.02 13.37 11.10
C GLU A 58 -12.49 13.50 11.02
N SER A 59 -11.76 12.68 11.79
CA SER A 59 -10.30 12.87 11.97
C SER A 59 -9.53 12.66 10.67
N TYR A 60 -9.86 11.62 9.90
CA TYR A 60 -9.27 11.31 8.60
C TYR A 60 -9.53 12.42 7.57
N GLN A 61 -10.71 13.06 7.64
CA GLN A 61 -11.12 14.11 6.71
C GLN A 61 -10.44 15.47 6.99
N ARG A 62 -9.63 15.58 8.05
CA ARG A 62 -8.94 16.83 8.37
C ARG A 62 -7.87 17.16 7.32
N PRO A 63 -7.72 18.44 6.94
CA PRO A 63 -6.78 18.85 5.89
C PRO A 63 -5.34 18.37 6.11
N PHE A 64 -4.86 18.37 7.35
CA PHE A 64 -3.52 17.89 7.69
C PHE A 64 -3.30 16.43 7.25
N TRP A 65 -4.22 15.53 7.65
CA TRP A 65 -4.10 14.11 7.35
C TRP A 65 -4.31 13.83 5.87
N LEU A 66 -5.34 14.44 5.26
CA LEU A 66 -5.59 14.30 3.83
C LEU A 66 -4.40 14.77 2.98
N ASN A 67 -3.78 15.90 3.32
CA ASN A 67 -2.63 16.41 2.55
C ASN A 67 -1.41 15.49 2.66
N LEU A 68 -1.14 14.96 3.85
CA LEU A 68 -0.04 14.03 4.06
C LEU A 68 -0.27 12.72 3.30
N ILE A 69 -1.47 12.14 3.41
CA ILE A 69 -1.85 10.89 2.74
C ILE A 69 -1.85 11.08 1.21
N HIS A 70 -2.50 12.12 0.70
CA HIS A 70 -2.53 12.37 -0.75
C HIS A 70 -1.14 12.64 -1.32
N GLY A 71 -0.29 13.36 -0.59
CA GLY A 71 1.10 13.58 -0.99
C GLY A 71 1.90 12.28 -1.04
N ALA A 72 1.72 11.40 -0.05
CA ALA A 72 2.38 10.11 0.00
C ALA A 72 1.92 9.13 -1.10
N HIS A 73 0.71 9.31 -1.64
CA HIS A 73 0.14 8.52 -2.75
C HIS A 73 0.23 9.24 -4.11
N SER A 74 1.05 10.28 -4.24
CA SER A 74 1.18 11.02 -5.49
C SER A 74 2.07 10.26 -6.50
N LEU A 75 1.49 9.96 -7.67
CA LEU A 75 2.21 9.37 -8.80
C LEU A 75 3.26 10.34 -9.36
N PRO A 76 2.96 11.64 -9.60
CA PRO A 76 3.99 12.56 -10.09
C PRO A 76 5.14 12.80 -9.10
N LEU A 77 4.86 12.90 -7.79
CA LEU A 77 5.91 13.12 -6.79
C LEU A 77 6.82 11.89 -6.64
N SER A 78 6.24 10.69 -6.60
CA SER A 78 7.02 9.45 -6.56
C SER A 78 7.85 9.24 -7.83
N LEU A 79 7.28 9.53 -9.01
CA LEU A 79 8.00 9.50 -10.28
C LEU A 79 9.16 10.50 -10.30
N LEU A 80 8.93 11.75 -9.89
CA LEU A 80 9.97 12.77 -9.81
C LEU A 80 11.11 12.35 -8.87
N GLY A 81 10.77 11.84 -7.68
CA GLY A 81 11.74 11.31 -6.73
C GLY A 81 12.58 10.17 -7.33
N GLY A 82 11.95 9.26 -8.07
CA GLY A 82 12.63 8.19 -8.79
C GLY A 82 13.59 8.71 -9.87
N VAL A 83 13.15 9.66 -10.70
CA VAL A 83 13.99 10.27 -11.75
C VAL A 83 15.20 10.99 -11.15
N VAL A 84 15.00 11.77 -10.09
CA VAL A 84 16.09 12.46 -9.39
C VAL A 84 17.06 11.45 -8.79
N ALA A 85 16.56 10.40 -8.14
CA ALA A 85 17.42 9.36 -7.57
C ALA A 85 18.26 8.63 -8.63
N LEU A 86 17.68 8.34 -9.80
CA LEU A 86 18.39 7.76 -10.94
C LEU A 86 19.44 8.72 -11.49
N ALA A 87 19.11 10.01 -11.65
CA ALA A 87 20.04 11.04 -12.12
C ALA A 87 21.24 11.23 -11.18
N LEU A 88 21.03 11.03 -9.87
CA LEU A 88 22.08 11.06 -8.85
C LEU A 88 22.82 9.72 -8.68
N GLY A 89 22.43 8.67 -9.41
CA GLY A 89 23.03 7.33 -9.31
C GLY A 89 22.74 6.61 -8.00
N VAL A 90 21.72 7.02 -7.24
CA VAL A 90 21.39 6.44 -5.92
C VAL A 90 20.37 5.33 -6.08
N ALA A 91 20.84 4.13 -6.47
CA ALA A 91 19.98 2.98 -6.76
C ALA A 91 19.00 2.60 -5.62
N PRO A 92 19.38 2.60 -4.33
CA PRO A 92 18.44 2.36 -3.24
C PRO A 92 17.27 3.35 -3.21
N LEU A 93 17.54 4.64 -3.43
CA LEU A 93 16.52 5.69 -3.41
C LEU A 93 15.59 5.58 -4.63
N ALA A 94 16.13 5.21 -5.79
CA ALA A 94 15.34 4.94 -6.98
C ALA A 94 14.39 3.75 -6.77
N ALA A 95 14.88 2.66 -6.15
CA ALA A 95 14.06 1.50 -5.83
C ALA A 95 12.96 1.81 -4.81
N PHE A 96 13.27 2.65 -3.81
CA PHE A 96 12.27 3.17 -2.87
C PHE A 96 11.16 3.94 -3.58
N PHE A 97 11.49 4.91 -4.43
CA PHE A 97 10.48 5.71 -5.14
C PHE A 97 9.70 4.91 -6.18
N ALA A 98 10.34 3.94 -6.85
CA ALA A 98 9.63 2.99 -7.72
C ALA A 98 8.61 2.17 -6.92
N SER A 99 8.96 1.77 -5.70
CA SER A 99 8.04 1.06 -4.81
C SER A 99 6.88 1.94 -4.35
N VAL A 100 7.14 3.20 -3.97
CA VAL A 100 6.07 4.18 -3.65
C VAL A 100 5.14 4.40 -4.85
N PHE A 101 5.70 4.49 -6.05
CA PHE A 101 4.93 4.64 -7.28
C PHE A 101 4.02 3.43 -7.53
N LEU A 102 4.56 2.21 -7.39
CA LEU A 102 3.77 0.98 -7.53
C LEU A 102 2.68 0.86 -6.46
N HIS A 103 2.96 1.31 -5.23
CA HIS A 103 1.95 1.39 -4.17
C HIS A 103 0.78 2.27 -4.60
N ALA A 104 1.06 3.53 -4.96
CA ALA A 104 0.06 4.49 -5.39
C ALA A 104 -0.69 4.02 -6.64
N LEU A 105 -0.02 3.34 -7.57
CA LEU A 105 -0.62 2.82 -8.80
C LEU A 105 -1.58 1.66 -8.52
N ALA A 106 -1.24 0.76 -7.59
CA ALA A 106 -2.10 -0.34 -7.17
C ALA A 106 -3.36 0.17 -6.46
N ASP A 107 -3.25 1.27 -5.71
CA ASP A 107 -4.40 1.90 -5.04
C ASP A 107 -5.29 2.71 -5.98
N PHE A 108 -4.72 3.31 -7.02
CA PHE A 108 -5.45 4.19 -7.94
C PHE A 108 -6.82 3.65 -8.39
N PRO A 109 -6.98 2.38 -8.82
CA PRO A 109 -8.28 1.86 -9.26
C PRO A 109 -9.12 1.23 -8.14
N LEU A 110 -8.75 1.33 -6.86
CA LEU A 110 -9.38 0.54 -5.78
C LEU A 110 -10.09 1.38 -4.72
N HIS A 111 -10.21 2.69 -4.92
CA HIS A 111 -10.87 3.59 -3.98
C HIS A 111 -12.09 4.28 -4.58
N VAL A 112 -13.17 4.33 -3.81
CA VAL A 112 -14.46 4.90 -4.24
C VAL A 112 -14.73 6.17 -3.45
N HIS A 113 -14.93 6.05 -2.14
CA HIS A 113 -15.25 7.18 -1.26
C HIS A 113 -14.01 7.85 -0.66
N ASP A 114 -12.91 7.12 -0.65
CA ASP A 114 -11.64 7.42 0.00
C ASP A 114 -10.51 7.69 -1.01
N ALA A 115 -10.86 7.89 -2.28
CA ALA A 115 -9.91 8.07 -3.38
C ALA A 115 -8.86 9.16 -3.09
N HIS A 116 -7.60 8.84 -3.32
CA HIS A 116 -6.52 9.79 -3.14
C HIS A 116 -6.41 10.75 -4.33
N ARG A 117 -5.81 11.92 -4.09
CA ARG A 117 -5.44 12.87 -5.15
C ARG A 117 -4.10 12.47 -5.74
N HIS A 118 -4.09 11.38 -6.52
CA HIS A 118 -2.87 10.77 -7.04
C HIS A 118 -2.03 11.68 -7.96
N PHE A 119 -2.59 12.78 -8.46
CA PHE A 119 -1.91 13.70 -9.39
C PHE A 119 -1.42 15.00 -8.74
N LEU A 120 -1.37 15.07 -7.41
CA LEU A 120 -0.72 16.20 -6.74
C LEU A 120 0.76 16.33 -7.14
N PRO A 121 1.31 17.55 -7.22
CA PRO A 121 0.66 18.84 -6.96
C PRO A 121 -0.10 19.41 -8.17
N PHE A 122 -0.09 18.72 -9.32
CA PHE A 122 -0.60 19.25 -10.58
C PHE A 122 -2.13 19.24 -10.68
N SER A 123 -2.80 18.31 -10.02
CA SER A 123 -4.26 18.22 -10.05
C SER A 123 -4.84 17.75 -8.73
N GLN A 124 -5.99 18.33 -8.36
CA GLN A 124 -6.81 17.91 -7.22
C GLN A 124 -7.77 16.75 -7.58
N TYR A 125 -7.69 16.24 -8.81
CA TYR A 125 -8.55 15.17 -9.30
C TYR A 125 -8.44 13.91 -8.43
N ARG A 126 -9.59 13.30 -8.19
CA ARG A 126 -9.75 12.00 -7.55
C ARG A 126 -10.40 11.05 -8.55
N PHE A 127 -9.75 9.94 -8.84
CA PHE A 127 -10.38 8.88 -9.62
C PHE A 127 -11.36 8.15 -8.70
N ILE A 128 -12.66 8.33 -8.95
CA ILE A 128 -13.71 7.62 -8.24
C ILE A 128 -13.90 6.29 -8.94
N SER A 129 -13.30 5.23 -8.39
CA SER A 129 -13.37 3.91 -9.00
C SER A 129 -14.78 3.31 -8.92
N PRO A 130 -15.20 2.48 -9.89
CA PRO A 130 -16.40 1.65 -9.75
C PRO A 130 -16.19 0.44 -8.82
N ILE A 131 -14.95 0.14 -8.41
CA ILE A 131 -14.62 -0.97 -7.52
C ILE A 131 -13.86 -0.47 -6.29
N SER A 132 -14.06 -1.14 -5.15
CA SER A 132 -13.37 -0.86 -3.89
C SER A 132 -12.59 -2.08 -3.43
N TYR A 133 -11.47 -1.90 -2.73
CA TYR A 133 -10.82 -3.01 -2.03
C TYR A 133 -11.50 -3.40 -0.70
N TRP A 134 -12.44 -2.58 -0.19
CA TRP A 134 -13.07 -2.82 1.11
C TRP A 134 -14.60 -2.68 1.10
N ASP A 135 -15.17 -1.79 0.28
CA ASP A 135 -16.61 -1.56 0.25
C ASP A 135 -17.32 -2.65 -0.56
N VAL A 136 -18.10 -3.47 0.15
CA VAL A 136 -18.86 -4.59 -0.41
C VAL A 136 -19.86 -4.13 -1.48
N ARG A 137 -20.39 -2.90 -1.37
CA ARG A 137 -21.32 -2.34 -2.37
C ARG A 137 -20.65 -2.10 -3.73
N TYR A 138 -19.31 -2.00 -3.74
CA TYR A 138 -18.47 -1.79 -4.92
C TYR A 138 -17.52 -2.97 -5.12
N HIS A 139 -18.05 -4.19 -5.10
CA HIS A 139 -17.31 -5.42 -5.39
C HIS A 139 -16.14 -5.73 -4.43
N GLY A 140 -16.11 -5.12 -3.23
CA GLY A 140 -15.05 -5.31 -2.24
C GLY A 140 -14.71 -6.76 -1.92
N ARG A 141 -15.71 -7.66 -1.88
CA ARG A 141 -15.47 -9.09 -1.65
C ARG A 141 -14.66 -9.75 -2.77
N ALA A 142 -15.01 -9.45 -4.02
CA ALA A 142 -14.36 -10.02 -5.20
C ALA A 142 -12.94 -9.45 -5.36
N VAL A 143 -12.77 -8.15 -5.13
CA VAL A 143 -11.46 -7.49 -5.12
C VAL A 143 -10.57 -8.09 -4.03
N ALA A 144 -11.08 -8.23 -2.80
CA ALA A 144 -10.34 -8.83 -1.69
C ALA A 144 -9.97 -10.30 -1.95
N LEU A 145 -10.85 -11.09 -2.59
CA LEU A 145 -10.52 -12.45 -3.03
C LEU A 145 -9.40 -12.44 -4.07
N GLY A 146 -9.51 -11.59 -5.10
CA GLY A 146 -8.49 -11.44 -6.12
C GLY A 146 -7.14 -11.04 -5.53
N GLU A 147 -7.15 -10.06 -4.62
CA GLU A 147 -5.96 -9.63 -3.87
C GLU A 147 -5.36 -10.77 -3.05
N ALA A 148 -6.18 -11.50 -2.29
CA ALA A 148 -5.71 -12.63 -1.49
C ALA A 148 -5.08 -13.73 -2.36
N LEU A 149 -5.76 -14.15 -3.43
CA LEU A 149 -5.22 -15.17 -4.35
C LEU A 149 -3.91 -14.71 -5.00
N LEU A 150 -3.85 -13.45 -5.41
CA LEU A 150 -2.64 -12.85 -5.99
C LEU A 150 -1.49 -12.86 -4.98
N VAL A 151 -1.71 -12.38 -3.76
CA VAL A 151 -0.67 -12.33 -2.71
C VAL A 151 -0.23 -13.73 -2.31
N LEU A 152 -1.15 -14.70 -2.16
CA LEU A 152 -0.80 -16.10 -1.85
C LEU A 152 0.05 -16.72 -2.98
N GLY A 153 -0.35 -16.52 -4.24
CA GLY A 153 0.37 -17.03 -5.41
C GLY A 153 1.76 -16.41 -5.53
N VAL A 154 1.88 -15.09 -5.37
CA VAL A 154 3.16 -14.38 -5.41
C VAL A 154 4.05 -14.76 -4.23
N SER A 155 3.49 -14.94 -3.04
CA SER A 155 4.24 -15.44 -1.88
C SER A 155 4.79 -16.85 -2.12
N ALA A 156 4.01 -17.76 -2.69
CA ALA A 156 4.49 -19.10 -3.05
C ALA A 156 5.63 -19.03 -4.08
N TRP A 157 5.52 -18.13 -5.06
CA TRP A 157 6.59 -17.89 -6.04
C TRP A 157 7.84 -17.26 -5.41
N LEU A 158 7.70 -16.31 -4.47
CA LEU A 158 8.82 -15.69 -3.76
C LEU A 158 9.51 -16.62 -2.76
N TRP A 159 8.81 -17.61 -2.20
CA TRP A 159 9.32 -18.49 -1.15
C TRP A 159 10.72 -19.09 -1.39
N PRO A 160 11.01 -19.71 -2.55
CA PRO A 160 12.35 -20.22 -2.83
C PRO A 160 13.39 -19.13 -3.13
N ARG A 161 12.95 -17.89 -3.39
CA ARG A 161 13.78 -16.76 -3.85
C ARG A 161 14.22 -15.81 -2.73
N VAL A 162 13.61 -15.90 -1.55
CA VAL A 162 13.94 -15.07 -0.39
C VAL A 162 14.81 -15.82 0.63
N PRO A 163 15.72 -15.13 1.33
CA PRO A 163 16.56 -15.75 2.36
C PRO A 163 15.71 -16.23 3.55
N GLY A 164 16.24 -17.16 4.34
CA GLY A 164 15.51 -17.79 5.45
C GLY A 164 14.88 -16.81 6.44
N ALA A 165 15.58 -15.73 6.80
CA ALA A 165 15.05 -14.68 7.68
C ALA A 165 13.83 -13.95 7.08
N ALA A 166 13.81 -13.74 5.77
CA ALA A 166 12.70 -13.08 5.07
C ALA A 166 11.47 -14.00 4.89
N ARG A 167 11.67 -15.33 4.91
CA ARG A 167 10.56 -16.30 4.84
C ARG A 167 9.59 -16.18 6.02
N ALA A 168 10.07 -15.83 7.21
CA ALA A 168 9.21 -15.62 8.37
C ALA A 168 8.23 -14.45 8.15
N GLY A 169 8.73 -13.32 7.62
CA GLY A 169 7.89 -12.17 7.27
C GLY A 169 6.88 -12.52 6.16
N LEU A 170 7.33 -13.19 5.10
CA LEU A 170 6.46 -13.64 4.01
C LEU A 170 5.38 -14.62 4.49
N ALA A 171 5.73 -15.55 5.38
CA ALA A 171 4.78 -16.48 6.00
C ALA A 171 3.75 -15.73 6.85
N ALA A 172 4.18 -14.75 7.66
CA ALA A 172 3.28 -13.94 8.48
C ALA A 172 2.24 -13.19 7.63
N VAL A 173 2.66 -12.56 6.54
CA VAL A 173 1.75 -11.88 5.59
C VAL A 173 0.79 -12.89 4.94
N THR A 174 1.30 -14.03 4.47
CA THR A 174 0.51 -15.08 3.83
C THR A 174 -0.57 -15.63 4.77
N VAL A 175 -0.21 -15.94 6.02
CA VAL A 175 -1.13 -16.41 7.05
C VAL A 175 -2.16 -15.33 7.40
N TRP A 176 -1.74 -14.08 7.52
CA TRP A 176 -2.64 -12.97 7.79
C TRP A 176 -3.69 -12.78 6.68
N TYR A 177 -3.30 -12.88 5.40
CA TYR A 177 -4.24 -12.84 4.27
C TYR A 177 -5.22 -14.02 4.30
N ALA A 178 -4.73 -15.24 4.53
CA ALA A 178 -5.58 -16.43 4.64
C ALA A 178 -6.63 -16.28 5.76
N ILE A 179 -6.23 -15.78 6.94
CA ILE A 179 -7.14 -15.59 8.07
C ILE A 179 -8.13 -14.46 7.82
N ASN A 180 -7.67 -13.28 7.36
CA ASN A 180 -8.55 -12.12 7.18
C ASN A 180 -9.53 -12.33 6.04
N TYR A 181 -9.10 -12.90 4.93
CA TYR A 181 -10.01 -13.25 3.85
C TYR A 181 -11.11 -14.19 4.35
N TRP A 182 -10.75 -15.26 5.08
CA TRP A 182 -11.70 -16.24 5.60
C TRP A 182 -12.71 -15.65 6.60
N LYS A 183 -12.31 -14.65 7.40
CA LYS A 183 -13.18 -14.01 8.38
C LYS A 183 -14.16 -13.02 7.74
N SER A 184 -13.74 -12.33 6.69
CA SER A 184 -14.44 -11.14 6.20
C SER A 184 -15.39 -11.37 5.03
N PHE A 185 -15.26 -12.48 4.28
CA PHE A 185 -15.91 -12.61 2.97
C PHE A 185 -16.67 -13.92 2.64
N PRO A 186 -16.33 -15.10 3.20
CA PRO A 186 -17.13 -16.32 3.05
C PRO A 186 -18.48 -16.32 3.80
N ARG A 187 -18.82 -15.24 4.52
CA ARG A 187 -20.08 -15.07 5.26
C ARG A 187 -20.93 -13.97 4.64
#